data_AF-A0A9P5UTW0-F1
#
_entry.id   AF-A0A9P5UTW0-F1
#
_cell.length_a   1.000
_cell.length_b   1.000
_cell.length_c   1.000
_cell.angle_alpha   90.00
_cell.angle_beta   90.00
_cell.angle_gamma   90.00
#
_symmetry.space_group_name_H-M   'P 1'
#
loop_
_entity.id
_entity.type
_entity.pdbx_description
1 polymer ?
#
loop_
_entity_poly.entity_id
_entity_poly.type
_entity_poly.pdbx_seq_one_letter_code
_entity_poly.pdbx_strand_id
1 'polypeptide(L)'
;SRFNVAHASARVKIEHAFGLLKGKFKSLKELRVDIDTQKDMTDAGRHIMVCVILHNITRLRSLRDAGDDLIREEPLIRLPPANQRNTTITREEKTRAERKRRNIMIEVTDNV
;
A
#
# COMPACT_ATOMS: atom_id res chain seq x y z
N SER A 1 -9.33 -11.33 -9.90
CA SER A 1 -8.80 -12.50 -9.18
C SER A 1 -8.43 -12.10 -7.75
N ARG A 2 -8.39 -13.03 -6.79
CA ARG A 2 -7.99 -12.76 -5.38
C ARG A 2 -6.53 -12.29 -5.28
N PHE A 3 -5.67 -12.77 -6.18
CA PHE A 3 -4.27 -12.39 -6.30
C PHE A 3 -4.09 -10.87 -6.50
N ASN A 4 -4.83 -10.27 -7.43
CA ASN A 4 -4.70 -8.83 -7.73
C ASN A 4 -5.05 -7.95 -6.52
N VAL A 5 -6.05 -8.36 -5.73
CA VAL A 5 -6.46 -7.62 -4.52
C VAL A 5 -5.39 -7.69 -3.44
N ALA A 6 -4.81 -8.88 -3.21
CA ALA A 6 -3.73 -9.06 -2.25
C ALA A 6 -2.49 -8.25 -2.65
N HIS A 7 -2.11 -8.30 -3.94
CA HIS A 7 -0.99 -7.55 -4.48
C HIS A 7 -1.19 -6.03 -4.35
N ALA A 8 -2.36 -5.52 -4.72
CA ALA A 8 -2.68 -4.10 -4.57
C ALA A 8 -2.64 -3.65 -3.10
N SER A 9 -3.20 -4.45 -2.18
CA SER A 9 -3.17 -4.12 -0.75
C SER A 9 -1.76 -4.10 -0.17
N ALA A 10 -0.91 -5.06 -0.57
CA ALA A 10 0.50 -5.07 -0.15
C ALA A 10 1.24 -3.82 -0.66
N ARG A 11 1.03 -3.47 -1.94
CA ARG A 11 1.67 -2.29 -2.55
C ARG A 11 1.30 -1.00 -1.83
N VAL A 12 0.02 -0.78 -1.52
CA VAL A 12 -0.43 0.42 -0.78
C VAL A 12 0.28 0.56 0.56
N LYS A 13 0.44 -0.54 1.31
CA LYS A 13 1.13 -0.53 2.61
C LYS A 13 2.61 -0.21 2.48
N ILE A 14 3.26 -0.80 1.49
CA ILE A 14 4.67 -0.57 1.20
C ILE A 14 4.88 0.90 0.82
N GLU A 15 4.11 1.43 -0.13
CA GLU A 15 4.20 2.83 -0.56
C GLU A 15 3.96 3.80 0.58
N HIS A 16 2.96 3.54 1.44
CA HIS A 16 2.70 4.37 2.62
C HIS A 16 3.88 4.37 3.59
N ALA A 17 4.41 3.20 3.95
CA ALA A 17 5.55 3.08 4.85
C ALA A 17 6.80 3.79 4.29
N PHE A 18 7.10 3.63 3.01
CA PHE A 18 8.19 4.34 2.35
C PHE A 18 7.95 5.84 2.26
N GLY A 19 6.70 6.29 2.12
CA GLY A 19 6.33 7.71 2.19
C GLY A 19 6.69 8.34 3.54
N LEU A 20 6.35 7.67 4.64
CA LEU A 20 6.71 8.11 5.99
C LEU A 20 8.22 8.14 6.20
N LEU A 21 8.93 7.09 5.76
CA LEU A 21 10.38 7.02 5.87
C LEU A 21 11.09 8.13 5.08
N LYS A 22 10.71 8.36 3.81
CA LYS A 22 11.27 9.45 2.99
C LYS A 22 10.94 10.84 3.52
N GLY A 23 9.79 11.00 4.17
CA GLY A 23 9.42 12.25 4.84
C GLY A 23 10.30 12.59 6.03
N LYS A 24 10.78 11.57 6.77
CA LYS A 24 11.68 11.77 7.93
C LYS A 24 13.16 11.73 7.58
N PHE A 25 13.58 10.82 6.71
CA PHE A 25 14.98 10.61 6.34
C PHE A 25 15.22 11.14 4.93
N LYS A 26 15.71 12.38 4.83
CA LYS A 26 16.11 12.99 3.54
C LYS A 26 17.15 12.15 2.81
N SER A 27 18.00 11.41 3.54
CA SER A 27 18.96 10.44 3.00
C SER A 27 18.31 9.32 2.17
N LEU A 28 17.02 9.03 2.36
CA LEU A 28 16.26 8.06 1.57
C LEU A 28 15.57 8.70 0.36
N LYS A 29 15.30 10.01 0.43
CA LYS A 29 14.75 10.80 -0.69
C LYS A 29 15.82 11.08 -1.75
N GLU A 30 17.04 11.30 -1.31
CA GLU A 30 18.22 11.59 -2.16
C GLU A 30 19.07 10.35 -2.44
N LEU A 31 18.56 9.15 -2.13
CA LEU A 31 19.24 7.89 -2.40
C LEU A 31 19.33 7.67 -3.92
N ARG A 32 20.39 8.22 -4.52
CA ARG A 32 20.78 8.00 -5.92
C ARG A 32 21.70 6.79 -5.98
N VAL A 33 21.10 5.60 -5.86
CA VAL A 33 21.82 4.35 -6.09
C VAL A 33 21.35 3.83 -7.43
N ASP A 34 22.24 3.84 -8.42
CA ASP A 34 22.04 3.11 -9.66
C ASP A 34 22.21 1.63 -9.35
N ILE A 35 21.12 0.88 -9.49
CA ILE A 35 21.08 -0.54 -9.16
C ILE A 35 21.50 -1.32 -10.41
N ASP A 36 22.80 -1.46 -10.60
CA ASP A 36 23.38 -2.22 -11.72
C ASP A 36 23.93 -3.57 -11.24
N THR A 37 24.41 -3.64 -9.99
CA THR A 37 24.97 -4.87 -9.42
C THR A 37 24.19 -5.36 -8.19
N GLN A 38 24.37 -6.65 -7.88
CA GLN A 38 23.83 -7.26 -6.66
C GLN A 38 24.36 -6.58 -5.39
N LYS A 39 25.57 -6.00 -5.45
CA LYS A 39 26.14 -5.24 -4.36
C LYS A 39 25.35 -3.95 -4.13
N ASP A 40 25.03 -3.22 -5.19
CA ASP A 40 24.26 -1.97 -5.12
C ASP A 40 22.86 -2.22 -4.55
N MET A 41 22.22 -3.32 -4.95
CA MET A 41 20.96 -3.77 -4.34
C MET A 41 21.08 -4.00 -2.84
N THR A 42 22.17 -4.66 -2.42
CA THR A 42 22.38 -5.00 -1.02
C THR A 42 22.67 -3.76 -0.20
N ASP A 43 23.46 -2.83 -0.73
CA ASP A 43 23.83 -1.60 -0.05
C ASP A 43 22.63 -0.64 0.05
N ALA A 44 21.82 -0.51 -1.00
CA ALA A 44 20.54 0.18 -0.93
C ALA A 44 19.60 -0.46 0.11
N GLY A 45 19.51 -1.80 0.13
CA GLY A 45 18.74 -2.55 1.11
C GLY A 45 19.18 -2.29 2.55
N ARG A 46 20.49 -2.27 2.81
CA ARG A 46 21.07 -1.95 4.13
C ARG A 46 20.70 -0.52 4.55
N HIS A 47 20.82 0.45 3.64
CA HIS A 47 20.49 1.85 3.93
C HIS A 47 19.01 2.02 4.29
N ILE A 48 18.12 1.36 3.55
CA ILE A 48 16.69 1.30 3.87
C ILE A 48 16.48 0.67 5.26
N MET A 49 17.14 -0.44 5.55
CA MET A 49 17.01 -1.15 6.82
C MET A 49 17.47 -0.29 8.01
N VAL A 50 18.56 0.45 7.87
CA VAL A 50 19.02 1.42 8.86
C VAL A 50 17.97 2.49 9.10
N CYS A 51 17.35 3.04 8.05
CA CYS A 51 16.28 4.02 8.18
C CYS A 51 15.05 3.44 8.92
N VAL A 52 14.69 2.17 8.68
CA VAL A 52 13.61 1.48 9.41
C VAL A 52 13.95 1.31 10.89
N ILE A 53 15.17 0.87 11.22
CA ILE A 53 15.61 0.69 12.60
C ILE A 53 15.59 2.03 13.33
N LEU A 54 16.13 3.09 12.72
CA LEU A 54 16.13 4.43 13.29
C LEU A 54 14.72 4.99 13.46
N HIS A 55 13.81 4.73 12.51
CA HIS A 55 12.41 5.07 12.65
C HIS A 55 11.80 4.42 13.89
N ASN A 56 12.07 3.12 14.09
CA ASN A 56 11.55 2.38 15.22
C ASN A 56 12.11 2.90 16.55
N ILE A 57 13.41 3.17 16.63
CA ILE A 57 14.06 3.73 17.83
C ILE A 57 13.51 5.12 18.17
N THR A 58 13.39 6.00 17.17
CA THR A 58 12.87 7.36 17.37
C THR A 58 11.39 7.35 17.74
N ARG A 59 10.59 6.44 17.16
CA ARG A 59 9.19 6.23 17.55
C ARG A 59 9.10 5.76 18.99
N LEU A 60 9.88 4.76 19.39
CA LEU A 60 9.90 4.23 20.75
C LEU A 60 10.38 5.27 21.79
N ARG A 61 11.37 6.09 21.44
CA ARG A 61 11.84 7.19 22.30
C ARG A 61 10.78 8.28 22.42
N SER A 62 10.16 8.69 21.32
CA SER A 62 9.07 9.66 21.33
C SER A 62 7.87 9.20 22.15
N LEU A 63 7.59 7.88 22.20
CA LEU A 63 6.57 7.29 23.06
C LEU A 63 6.97 7.20 24.54
N ARG A 64 8.26 7.23 24.86
CA ARG A 64 8.76 7.26 26.24
C ARG A 64 8.82 8.67 26.81
N ASP A 65 9.16 9.64 25.97
CA ASP A 65 9.29 11.06 26.37
C ASP A 65 7.92 11.76 26.41
N ALA A 66 6.96 11.33 25.60
CA ALA A 66 5.56 11.70 25.75
C ALA A 66 4.91 10.74 26.74
N GLY A 67 4.77 11.15 28.00
CA GLY A 67 3.92 10.43 28.95
C GLY A 67 2.53 10.21 28.33
N ASP A 68 2.17 8.94 28.16
CA ASP A 68 0.89 8.32 27.82
C ASP A 68 0.02 8.83 26.64
N ASP A 69 0.28 9.97 25.99
CA ASP A 69 -0.74 10.59 25.10
C ASP A 69 -0.47 10.53 23.58
N LEU A 70 0.56 9.83 23.10
CA LEU A 70 0.88 9.77 21.65
C LEU A 70 0.76 8.39 21.01
N ILE A 71 -0.17 7.57 21.49
CA ILE A 71 -0.74 6.52 20.63
C ILE A 71 -1.72 7.18 19.65
N ARG A 72 -1.19 7.87 18.63
CA ARG A 72 -1.89 7.86 17.34
C ARG A 72 -1.51 6.54 16.70
N GLU A 73 -2.26 5.48 17.04
CA GLU A 73 -2.37 4.31 16.17
C GLU A 73 -2.77 4.91 14.81
N GLU A 74 -1.83 5.01 13.86
CA GLU A 74 -2.25 5.04 12.46
C GLU A 74 -3.12 3.80 12.33
N PRO A 75 -4.42 3.95 12.03
CA PRO A 75 -5.37 2.86 12.19
C PRO A 75 -4.81 1.72 11.39
N LEU A 76 -4.53 0.58 12.07
CA LEU A 76 -4.20 -0.65 11.38
C LEU A 76 -5.25 -0.78 10.29
N ILE A 77 -4.86 -0.58 9.02
CA ILE A 77 -5.77 -0.73 7.90
C ILE A 77 -6.34 -2.12 8.10
N ARG A 78 -7.62 -2.21 8.51
CA ARG A 78 -8.28 -3.48 8.84
C ARG A 78 -7.91 -4.40 7.70
N LEU A 79 -7.02 -5.35 7.98
CA LEU A 79 -6.90 -6.49 7.10
C LEU A 79 -8.29 -7.10 7.17
N PRO A 80 -9.06 -7.12 6.07
CA PRO A 80 -10.33 -7.80 6.10
C PRO A 80 -10.02 -9.21 6.61
N PRO A 81 -10.72 -9.70 7.65
CA PRO A 81 -10.48 -11.05 8.14
C PRO A 81 -10.52 -11.97 6.93
N ALA A 82 -9.58 -12.91 6.87
CA ALA A 82 -9.32 -13.75 5.70
C ALA A 82 -10.54 -14.59 5.24
N ASN A 83 -11.72 -14.41 5.84
CA ASN A 83 -12.90 -15.23 5.68
C ASN A 83 -14.26 -14.49 5.59
N GLN A 84 -14.35 -13.19 5.30
CA GLN A 84 -15.68 -12.56 5.09
C GLN A 84 -15.71 -11.63 3.89
N ARG A 85 -15.73 -12.18 2.67
CA ARG A 85 -16.30 -11.52 1.48
C ARG A 85 -16.85 -12.56 0.50
N ASN A 86 -17.78 -13.38 0.97
CA ASN A 86 -18.81 -13.93 0.09
C ASN A 86 -20.15 -13.33 0.52
N THR A 87 -20.94 -12.93 -0.49
CA THR A 87 -22.32 -12.42 -0.45
C THR A 87 -22.46 -11.09 0.30
N THR A 88 -22.65 -9.93 -0.36
CA THR A 88 -23.87 -9.62 -1.12
C THR A 88 -23.54 -8.60 -2.22
N ILE A 89 -23.24 -9.08 -3.44
CA ILE A 89 -23.58 -8.29 -4.63
C ILE A 89 -25.04 -8.60 -4.85
N THR A 90 -25.94 -7.65 -4.58
CA THR A 90 -27.36 -7.84 -4.86
C THR A 90 -27.50 -8.17 -6.35
N ARG A 91 -28.43 -9.09 -6.69
CA ARG A 91 -28.67 -9.51 -8.09
C ARG A 91 -28.87 -8.33 -9.04
N GLU A 92 -29.35 -7.20 -8.52
CA GLU A 92 -29.55 -5.93 -9.19
C GLU A 92 -28.25 -5.23 -9.63
N GLU A 93 -27.18 -5.27 -8.83
CA GLU A 93 -25.90 -4.65 -9.20
C GLU A 93 -25.18 -5.44 -10.30
N LYS A 94 -25.27 -6.77 -10.25
CA LYS A 94 -24.70 -7.65 -11.28
C LYS A 94 -25.44 -7.47 -12.62
N THR A 95 -26.77 -7.38 -12.60
CA THR A 95 -27.58 -7.10 -13.78
C THR A 95 -27.39 -5.67 -14.31
N ARG A 96 -27.15 -4.67 -13.46
CA ARG A 96 -26.83 -3.29 -13.87
C ARG A 96 -25.47 -3.20 -14.56
N ALA A 97 -24.46 -3.88 -14.02
CA ALA A 97 -23.13 -3.95 -14.63
C ALA A 97 -23.16 -4.69 -15.98
N GLU A 98 -23.92 -5.78 -16.11
CA GLU A 98 -24.11 -6.50 -17.36
C GLU A 98 -24.89 -5.69 -18.40
N ARG A 99 -25.93 -4.93 -17.99
CA ARG A 99 -26.64 -4.00 -18.89
C ARG A 99 -25.73 -2.89 -19.40
N LYS A 100 -24.93 -2.26 -18.52
CA LYS A 100 -23.95 -1.24 -18.95
C LYS A 100 -22.95 -1.79 -19.97
N ARG A 101 -22.44 -3.01 -19.74
CA ARG A 101 -21.50 -3.65 -20.69
C ARG A 101 -22.14 -3.96 -22.04
N ARG A 102 -23.41 -4.39 -22.04
CA ARG A 102 -24.17 -4.66 -23.27
C ARG A 102 -24.43 -3.39 -24.07
N ASN A 103 -24.83 -2.30 -23.42
CA ASN A 103 -25.13 -1.04 -24.09
C ASN A 103 -23.88 -0.43 -24.76
N ILE A 104 -22.72 -0.51 -24.10
CA ILE A 104 -21.45 -0.07 -24.68
C ILE A 104 -21.13 -0.88 -25.94
N MET A 105 -21.39 -2.19 -25.94
CA MET A 105 -21.10 -3.03 -27.10
C MET A 105 -22.03 -2.73 -28.29
N ILE A 106 -23.29 -2.36 -28.02
CA ILE A 106 -24.26 -1.97 -29.04
C ILE A 106 -23.90 -0.61 -29.67
N GLU A 107 -23.54 0.39 -28.86
CA GLU A 107 -23.07 1.71 -29.35
C GLU A 107 -21.80 1.62 -30.22
N VAL A 108 -20.95 0.62 -29.98
CA VAL A 108 -19.75 0.36 -30.77
C VAL A 108 -20.07 -0.33 -32.10
N THR A 109 -21.11 -1.16 -32.16
CA THR A 109 -21.54 -1.83 -33.41
C THR A 109 -22.40 -0.96 -34.31
N ASP A 110 -23.08 0.06 -33.78
CA ASP A 110 -23.93 0.98 -34.56
C ASP A 110 -23.16 2.18 -35.18
N ASN A 111 -21.83 2.24 -34.97
CA ASN A 111 -20.94 3.28 -35.52
C ASN A 111 -20.01 2.75 -36.64
N VAL A 112 -20.40 1.68 -37.34
CA VAL A 112 -19.74 1.15 -38.55
C VAL A 112 -20.72 1.15 -39.73
#